data_AF-A0AA51QI16-F1
#
_entry.id   AF-A0AA51QI16-F1
#
_cell.length_a   1.000
_cell.length_b   1.000
_cell.length_c   1.000
_cell.angle_alpha   90.00
_cell.angle_beta   90.00
_cell.angle_gamma   90.00
#
_symmetry.space_group_name_H-M   'P 1'
#
loop_
_entity.id
_entity.type
_entity.pdbx_description
1 polymer ?
#
loop_
_entity_poly.entity_id
_entity_poly.type
_entity_poly.pdbx_seq_one_letter_code
_entity_poly.pdbx_strand_id
1 'polypeptide(L)'
;MATMSPTQAREYWKALVDNAAALIADANVLLNAESYGRARSLTVLAQEELGKALWVYDSFHLAWSKGDEVPRTVGMLVQHGRKHTEKYLEAFVFGDELAAFWGDFDAEFAEFHDAESWEEAHARRRLEAETASRQANVQKQLGFYVDRDADGTIHSPAGIEAGTIPQDLQTAARVVEMLLIKDHSRMKFDATTPYDSTHPQQFRLLPISHPDDWTEASEDFKRGPDLPPA
;
A
#
# COMPACT_ATOMS: atom_id res chain seq x y z
N MET A 1 -12.35 4.85 -16.87
CA MET A 1 -13.76 4.48 -16.66
C MET A 1 -13.89 4.09 -15.20
N ALA A 2 -14.82 4.69 -14.44
CA ALA A 2 -15.00 4.40 -13.02
C ALA A 2 -16.20 3.48 -12.73
N THR A 3 -17.07 3.27 -13.72
CA THR A 3 -18.11 2.24 -13.72
C THR A 3 -17.55 0.98 -14.36
N MET A 4 -17.71 -0.16 -13.69
CA MET A 4 -17.19 -1.45 -14.13
C MET A 4 -18.04 -2.61 -13.57
N SER A 5 -18.03 -3.76 -14.25
CA SER A 5 -18.60 -4.99 -13.69
C SER A 5 -17.72 -5.52 -12.54
N PRO A 6 -18.26 -6.37 -11.64
CA PRO A 6 -17.49 -7.01 -10.59
C PRO A 6 -16.28 -7.81 -11.11
N THR A 7 -16.43 -8.50 -12.25
CA THR A 7 -15.32 -9.18 -12.94
C THR A 7 -14.22 -8.20 -13.36
N GLN A 8 -14.58 -7.11 -14.05
CA GLN A 8 -13.62 -6.07 -14.46
C GLN A 8 -12.96 -5.40 -13.25
N ALA A 9 -13.72 -5.18 -12.18
CA ALA A 9 -13.21 -4.63 -10.94
C ALA A 9 -12.19 -5.56 -10.28
N ARG A 10 -12.42 -6.87 -10.32
CA ARG A 10 -11.49 -7.85 -9.76
C ARG A 10 -10.18 -7.88 -10.54
N GLU A 11 -10.25 -7.92 -11.87
CA GLU A 11 -9.06 -7.83 -12.74
C GLU A 11 -8.27 -6.55 -12.47
N TYR A 12 -8.97 -5.42 -12.39
CA TYR A 12 -8.32 -4.14 -12.12
C TYR A 12 -7.70 -4.08 -10.72
N TRP A 13 -8.42 -4.55 -9.69
CA TRP A 13 -7.92 -4.62 -8.32
C TRP A 13 -6.67 -5.49 -8.23
N LYS A 14 -6.65 -6.67 -8.87
CA LYS A 14 -5.47 -7.55 -8.92
C LYS A 14 -4.29 -6.86 -9.60
N ALA A 15 -4.53 -6.14 -10.70
CA ALA A 15 -3.48 -5.38 -11.38
C ALA A 15 -2.91 -4.26 -10.50
N LEU A 16 -3.75 -3.58 -9.70
CA LEU A 16 -3.30 -2.54 -8.76
C LEU A 16 -2.41 -3.11 -7.66
N VAL A 17 -2.84 -4.20 -7.00
CA VAL A 17 -2.03 -4.81 -5.91
C VAL A 17 -0.78 -5.50 -6.44
N ASP A 18 -0.82 -6.07 -7.65
CA ASP A 18 0.37 -6.64 -8.30
C ASP A 18 1.40 -5.55 -8.63
N ASN A 19 0.94 -4.42 -9.18
CA ASN A 19 1.80 -3.27 -9.46
C ASN A 19 2.36 -2.65 -8.17
N ALA A 20 1.55 -2.51 -7.11
CA ALA A 20 2.04 -2.05 -5.80
C ALA A 20 3.16 -2.98 -5.26
N ALA A 21 2.96 -4.30 -5.32
CA ALA A 21 3.97 -5.26 -4.88
C ALA A 21 5.23 -5.24 -5.75
N ALA A 22 5.10 -5.06 -7.06
CA ALA A 22 6.24 -4.91 -7.97
C ALA A 22 7.04 -3.63 -7.68
N LEU A 23 6.36 -2.50 -7.49
CA LEU A 23 6.99 -1.22 -7.12
C LEU A 23 7.78 -1.31 -5.81
N ILE A 24 7.27 -2.05 -4.82
CA ILE A 24 7.97 -2.30 -3.54
C ILE A 24 9.21 -3.17 -3.76
N ALA A 25 9.12 -4.23 -4.57
CA ALA A 25 10.27 -5.06 -4.91
C ALA A 25 11.35 -4.25 -5.64
N ASP A 26 10.96 -3.43 -6.62
CA ASP A 26 11.86 -2.55 -7.36
C ASP A 26 12.50 -1.48 -6.45
N ALA A 27 11.71 -0.91 -5.53
CA ALA A 27 12.20 0.03 -4.53
C ALA A 27 13.28 -0.61 -3.64
N ASN A 28 13.10 -1.86 -3.24
CA ASN A 28 14.08 -2.61 -2.45
C ASN A 28 15.38 -2.85 -3.23
N VAL A 29 15.30 -3.18 -4.52
CA VAL A 29 16.49 -3.31 -5.39
C VAL A 29 17.24 -1.98 -5.45
N LEU A 30 16.54 -0.86 -5.64
CA LEU A 30 17.15 0.46 -5.69
C LEU A 30 17.72 0.90 -4.34
N LEU A 31 17.08 0.53 -3.24
CA LEU A 31 17.58 0.78 -1.89
C LEU A 31 18.92 0.09 -1.67
N ASN A 32 19.02 -1.19 -2.02
CA ASN A 32 20.26 -1.98 -1.91
C ASN A 32 21.37 -1.48 -2.85
N ALA A 33 21.01 -0.78 -3.92
CA ALA A 33 21.94 -0.11 -4.82
C ALA A 33 22.25 1.35 -4.41
N GLU A 34 21.85 1.76 -3.20
CA GLU A 34 22.02 3.12 -2.66
C GLU A 34 21.37 4.24 -3.50
N SER A 35 20.41 3.89 -4.38
CA SER A 35 19.61 4.85 -5.14
C SER A 35 18.41 5.32 -4.32
N TYR A 36 18.68 5.88 -3.15
CA TYR A 36 17.70 6.24 -2.11
C TYR A 36 16.54 7.10 -2.62
N GLY A 37 16.83 8.15 -3.39
CA GLY A 37 15.80 9.02 -3.95
C GLY A 37 14.75 8.25 -4.75
N ARG A 38 15.20 7.39 -5.68
CA ARG A 38 14.29 6.58 -6.50
C ARG A 38 13.56 5.51 -5.69
N ALA A 39 14.25 4.87 -4.74
CA ALA A 39 13.63 3.89 -3.85
C ALA A 39 12.44 4.52 -3.11
N ARG A 40 12.63 5.69 -2.48
CA ARG A 40 11.55 6.45 -1.83
C ARG A 40 10.41 6.79 -2.78
N SER A 41 10.71 7.26 -3.98
CA SER A 41 9.66 7.59 -4.95
C SER A 41 8.84 6.39 -5.38
N LEU A 42 9.46 5.22 -5.56
CA LEU A 42 8.74 3.98 -5.88
C LEU A 42 7.89 3.49 -4.70
N THR A 43 8.37 3.64 -3.46
CA THR A 43 7.56 3.37 -2.25
C THR A 43 6.29 4.21 -2.23
N VAL A 44 6.40 5.53 -2.47
CA VAL A 44 5.22 6.43 -2.52
C VAL A 44 4.27 6.02 -3.65
N LEU A 45 4.79 5.68 -4.82
CA LEU A 45 3.96 5.20 -5.94
C LEU A 45 3.22 3.91 -5.59
N ALA A 46 3.85 2.97 -4.88
CA ALA A 46 3.19 1.75 -4.43
C ALA A 46 2.01 2.04 -3.49
N GLN A 47 2.16 2.99 -2.57
CA GLN A 47 1.07 3.45 -1.70
C GLN A 47 -0.04 4.15 -2.48
N GLU A 48 0.28 4.91 -3.53
CA GLU A 48 -0.76 5.47 -4.42
C GLU A 48 -1.53 4.40 -5.20
N GLU A 49 -0.88 3.31 -5.60
CA GLU A 49 -1.55 2.16 -6.23
C GLU A 49 -2.44 1.43 -5.23
N LEU A 50 -1.95 1.24 -4.01
CA LEU A 50 -2.72 0.68 -2.89
C LEU A 50 -3.97 1.52 -2.58
N GLY A 51 -3.88 2.85 -2.54
CA GLY A 51 -5.04 3.72 -2.32
C GLY A 51 -6.15 3.52 -3.34
N LYS A 52 -5.79 3.35 -4.62
CA LYS A 52 -6.79 2.97 -5.64
C LYS A 52 -7.36 1.59 -5.40
N ALA A 53 -6.51 0.63 -4.99
CA ALA A 53 -6.95 -0.73 -4.71
C ALA A 53 -7.97 -0.75 -3.56
N LEU A 54 -7.77 0.06 -2.51
CA LEU A 54 -8.69 0.22 -1.40
C LEU A 54 -10.06 0.74 -1.85
N TRP A 55 -10.10 1.79 -2.69
CA TRP A 55 -11.37 2.31 -3.23
C TRP A 55 -12.15 1.28 -4.05
N VAL A 56 -11.45 0.48 -4.87
CA VAL A 56 -12.09 -0.60 -5.65
C VAL A 56 -12.56 -1.72 -4.71
N TYR A 57 -11.73 -2.11 -3.74
CA TYR A 57 -12.06 -3.15 -2.77
C TYR A 57 -13.31 -2.81 -1.97
N ASP A 58 -13.39 -1.59 -1.42
CA ASP A 58 -14.54 -1.11 -0.66
C ASP A 58 -15.84 -1.21 -1.46
N SER A 59 -15.79 -0.83 -2.74
CA SER A 59 -16.96 -0.85 -3.63
C SER A 59 -17.44 -2.26 -4.03
N PHE A 60 -16.53 -3.25 -4.08
CA PHE A 60 -16.80 -4.55 -4.73
C PHE A 60 -16.59 -5.79 -3.88
N HIS A 61 -15.96 -5.73 -2.71
CA HIS A 61 -15.64 -6.94 -1.92
C HIS A 61 -16.86 -7.82 -1.64
N LEU A 62 -18.01 -7.21 -1.30
CA LEU A 62 -19.27 -7.96 -1.11
C LEU A 62 -19.81 -8.58 -2.42
N ALA A 63 -19.63 -7.89 -3.54
CA ALA A 63 -20.06 -8.40 -4.84
C ALA A 63 -19.23 -9.63 -5.23
N TRP A 64 -17.91 -9.55 -5.07
CA TRP A 64 -16.99 -10.66 -5.32
C TRP A 64 -17.28 -11.88 -4.43
N SER A 65 -17.61 -11.66 -3.14
CA SER A 65 -17.95 -12.77 -2.24
C SER A 65 -19.26 -13.47 -2.62
N LYS A 66 -20.25 -12.73 -3.14
CA LYS A 66 -21.59 -13.25 -3.45
C LYS A 66 -21.79 -13.68 -4.91
N GLY A 67 -20.82 -13.41 -5.79
CA GLY A 67 -20.98 -13.63 -7.22
C GLY A 67 -22.01 -12.68 -7.85
N ASP A 68 -22.15 -11.48 -7.31
CA ASP A 68 -22.95 -10.41 -7.93
C ASP A 68 -22.21 -9.93 -9.20
N GLU A 69 -22.98 -9.64 -10.25
CA GLU A 69 -22.47 -9.16 -11.55
C GLU A 69 -22.95 -7.74 -11.88
N VAL A 70 -23.73 -7.11 -11.00
CA VAL A 70 -24.26 -5.76 -11.22
C VAL A 70 -23.11 -4.76 -11.28
N PRO A 71 -22.96 -3.99 -12.38
CA PRO A 71 -21.93 -2.97 -12.48
C PRO A 71 -22.10 -1.86 -11.43
N ARG A 72 -20.98 -1.35 -10.92
CA ARG A 72 -20.95 -0.29 -9.91
C ARG A 72 -19.99 0.81 -10.32
N THR A 73 -20.27 2.03 -9.86
CA THR A 73 -19.39 3.17 -10.01
C THR A 73 -18.57 3.35 -8.74
N VAL A 74 -17.24 3.33 -8.89
CA VAL A 74 -16.32 3.64 -7.79
C VAL A 74 -16.23 5.17 -7.67
N GLY A 75 -17.02 5.75 -6.76
CA GLY A 75 -17.13 7.21 -6.60
C GLY A 75 -15.78 7.89 -6.33
N MET A 76 -14.95 7.28 -5.48
CA MET A 76 -13.62 7.80 -5.15
C MET A 76 -12.69 7.85 -6.37
N LEU A 77 -12.76 6.89 -7.30
CA LEU A 77 -11.99 6.96 -8.55
C LEU A 77 -12.45 8.10 -9.46
N VAL A 78 -13.76 8.42 -9.49
CA VAL A 78 -14.28 9.57 -10.24
C VAL A 78 -13.73 10.87 -9.66
N GLN A 79 -13.80 11.02 -8.34
CA GLN A 79 -13.49 12.27 -7.66
C GLN A 79 -11.99 12.51 -7.49
N HIS A 80 -11.23 11.45 -7.20
CA HIS A 80 -9.85 11.53 -6.73
C HIS A 80 -8.87 10.66 -7.53
N GLY A 81 -9.29 9.89 -8.54
CA GLY A 81 -8.43 8.97 -9.29
C GLY A 81 -7.18 9.59 -9.92
N ARG A 82 -7.18 10.90 -10.20
CA ARG A 82 -6.04 11.67 -10.73
C ARG A 82 -5.25 12.46 -9.68
N LYS A 83 -5.72 12.47 -8.43
CA LYS A 83 -5.10 13.23 -7.34
C LYS A 83 -4.15 12.32 -6.56
N HIS A 84 -2.86 12.47 -6.82
CA HIS A 84 -1.79 11.69 -6.18
C HIS A 84 -1.88 11.68 -4.65
N THR A 85 -2.08 12.86 -4.08
CA THR A 85 -2.19 13.04 -2.63
C THR A 85 -3.36 12.26 -2.02
N GLU A 86 -4.50 12.23 -2.68
CA GLU A 86 -5.70 11.54 -2.17
C GLU A 86 -5.53 10.02 -2.20
N LYS A 87 -4.88 9.50 -3.24
CA LYS A 87 -4.55 8.07 -3.31
C LYS A 87 -3.59 7.69 -2.19
N TYR A 88 -2.55 8.49 -1.95
CA TYR A 88 -1.62 8.23 -0.85
C TYR A 88 -2.31 8.32 0.52
N LEU A 89 -3.15 9.35 0.71
CA LEU A 89 -3.89 9.60 1.94
C LEU A 89 -4.71 8.36 2.34
N GLU A 90 -5.42 7.75 1.37
CA GLU A 90 -6.18 6.53 1.60
C GLU A 90 -5.32 5.38 2.14
N ALA A 91 -4.15 5.15 1.52
CA ALA A 91 -3.23 4.10 1.95
C ALA A 91 -2.58 4.40 3.31
N PHE A 92 -2.32 5.68 3.59
CA PHE A 92 -1.78 6.12 4.89
C PHE A 92 -2.78 5.84 6.01
N VAL A 93 -4.03 6.31 5.88
CA VAL A 93 -5.10 6.10 6.86
C VAL A 93 -5.38 4.61 7.06
N PHE A 94 -5.39 3.83 5.98
CA PHE A 94 -5.53 2.37 6.08
C PHE A 94 -4.38 1.74 6.88
N GLY A 95 -3.16 2.26 6.76
CA GLY A 95 -1.99 1.82 7.51
C GLY A 95 -1.99 2.19 9.00
N ASP A 96 -2.87 3.08 9.46
CA ASP A 96 -2.96 3.42 10.90
C ASP A 96 -3.38 2.19 11.74
N GLU A 97 -4.12 1.24 11.13
CA GLU A 97 -4.53 -0.01 11.77
C GLU A 97 -3.41 -1.06 11.84
N LEU A 98 -2.22 -0.78 11.26
CA LEU A 98 -1.19 -1.79 11.04
C LEU A 98 -0.67 -2.42 12.35
N ALA A 99 -0.45 -1.62 13.39
CA ALA A 99 0.05 -2.13 14.67
C ALA A 99 -0.95 -3.11 15.30
N ALA A 100 -2.21 -2.68 15.45
CA ALA A 100 -3.30 -3.51 15.94
C ALA A 100 -3.51 -4.77 15.08
N PHE A 101 -3.42 -4.63 13.75
CA PHE A 101 -3.55 -5.75 12.81
C PHE A 101 -2.50 -6.85 13.07
N TRP A 102 -1.28 -6.46 13.40
CA TRP A 102 -0.19 -7.40 13.74
C TRP A 102 -0.10 -7.74 15.24
N GLY A 103 -1.11 -7.36 16.03
CA GLY A 103 -1.22 -7.70 17.45
C GLY A 103 -0.39 -6.81 18.39
N ASP A 104 0.15 -5.69 17.90
CA ASP A 104 0.80 -4.66 18.71
C ASP A 104 -0.24 -3.61 19.16
N PHE A 105 -0.89 -3.91 20.28
CA PHE A 105 -1.89 -3.03 20.89
C PHE A 105 -1.27 -1.95 21.80
N ASP A 106 0.00 -2.11 22.21
CA ASP A 106 0.67 -1.15 23.10
C ASP A 106 0.86 0.20 22.40
N ALA A 107 1.10 0.19 21.09
CA ALA A 107 1.15 1.39 20.25
C ALA A 107 -0.22 2.12 20.16
N GLU A 108 -1.33 1.37 20.15
CA GLU A 108 -2.68 1.93 19.99
C GLU A 108 -3.17 2.64 21.26
N PHE A 109 -2.80 2.13 22.44
CA PHE A 109 -3.15 2.76 23.72
C PHE A 109 -2.27 3.97 24.08
N ALA A 110 -1.09 4.11 23.47
CA ALA A 110 -0.19 5.23 23.71
C ALA A 110 -0.67 6.55 23.06
N GLU A 111 -1.56 6.48 22.07
CA GLU A 111 -2.02 7.65 21.30
C GLU A 111 -3.25 8.36 21.88
N PHE A 112 -3.95 7.75 22.85
CA PHE A 112 -5.06 8.42 23.52
C PHE A 112 -4.52 9.32 24.62
N HIS A 113 -4.45 10.63 24.33
CA HIS A 113 -4.32 11.61 25.39
C HIS A 113 -5.60 11.56 26.25
N ASP A 114 -5.46 11.36 27.57
CA ASP A 114 -6.55 11.21 28.55
C ASP A 114 -7.62 12.33 28.56
N ALA A 115 -7.44 13.38 27.76
CA ALA A 115 -8.34 14.54 27.64
C ALA A 115 -8.80 14.88 26.21
N GLU A 116 -8.34 14.17 25.17
CA GLU A 116 -8.74 14.45 23.77
C GLU A 116 -10.09 13.79 23.46
N SER A 117 -11.03 14.55 22.92
CA SER A 117 -12.30 13.99 22.43
C SER A 117 -12.09 13.17 21.15
N TRP A 118 -13.00 12.24 20.87
CA TRP A 118 -12.98 11.45 19.62
C TRP A 118 -12.97 12.33 18.35
N GLU A 119 -13.66 13.47 18.38
CA GLU A 119 -13.69 14.40 17.25
C GLU A 119 -12.35 15.10 17.06
N GLU A 120 -11.67 15.49 18.14
CA GLU A 120 -10.34 16.11 18.11
C GLU A 120 -9.28 15.12 17.63
N ALA A 121 -9.27 13.89 18.17
CA ALA A 121 -8.35 12.83 17.74
C ALA A 121 -8.53 12.51 16.24
N HIS A 122 -9.78 12.41 15.78
CA HIS A 122 -10.08 12.19 14.38
C HIS A 122 -9.65 13.38 13.49
N ALA A 123 -9.84 14.62 13.94
CA ALA A 123 -9.43 15.81 13.18
C ALA A 123 -7.90 15.91 13.09
N ARG A 124 -7.18 15.60 14.18
CA ARG A 124 -5.72 15.56 14.23
C ARG A 124 -5.15 14.52 13.26
N ARG A 125 -5.64 13.27 13.32
CA ARG A 125 -5.21 12.19 12.41
C ARG A 125 -5.42 12.57 10.94
N ARG A 126 -6.56 13.19 10.61
CA ARG A 126 -6.81 13.69 9.25
C ARG A 126 -5.77 14.73 8.82
N LEU A 127 -5.45 15.69 9.69
CA LEU A 127 -4.45 16.73 9.39
C LEU A 127 -3.04 16.15 9.23
N GLU A 128 -2.67 15.18 10.07
CA GLU A 128 -1.40 14.44 9.97
C GLU A 128 -1.31 13.71 8.63
N ALA A 129 -2.36 12.99 8.25
CA ALA A 129 -2.43 12.25 7.01
C ALA A 129 -2.38 13.18 5.77
N GLU A 130 -3.06 14.33 5.79
CA GLU A 130 -2.99 15.35 4.73
C GLU A 130 -1.58 15.96 4.61
N THR A 131 -0.89 16.13 5.73
CA THR A 131 0.48 16.66 5.75
C THR A 131 1.45 15.63 5.20
N ALA A 132 1.36 14.38 5.67
CA ALA A 132 2.16 13.25 5.19
C ALA A 132 1.96 13.04 3.68
N SER A 133 0.73 13.13 3.19
CA SER A 133 0.41 13.00 1.77
C SER A 133 1.05 14.09 0.90
N ARG A 134 1.01 15.35 1.33
CA ARG A 134 1.68 16.45 0.63
C ARG A 134 3.20 16.26 0.61
N GLN A 135 3.77 15.86 1.75
CA GLN A 135 5.20 15.57 1.87
C GLN A 135 5.62 14.40 0.99
N ALA A 136 4.85 13.32 0.95
CA ALA A 136 5.10 12.16 0.11
C ALA A 136 5.09 12.54 -1.38
N ASN A 137 4.18 13.40 -1.82
CA ASN A 137 4.19 13.88 -3.21
C ASN A 137 5.45 14.68 -3.56
N VAL A 138 5.95 15.52 -2.65
CA VAL A 138 7.22 16.25 -2.82
C VAL A 138 8.40 15.27 -2.87
N GLN A 139 8.47 14.35 -1.92
CA GLN A 139 9.50 13.32 -1.85
C GLN A 139 9.56 12.46 -3.12
N LYS A 140 8.39 12.07 -3.64
CA LYS A 140 8.26 11.35 -4.91
C LYS A 140 8.86 12.14 -6.07
N GLN A 141 8.64 13.46 -6.14
CA GLN A 141 9.20 14.29 -7.19
C GLN A 141 10.73 14.41 -7.07
N LEU A 142 11.24 14.64 -5.85
CA LEU A 142 12.68 14.76 -5.59
C LEU A 142 13.49 13.51 -5.97
N GLY A 143 12.89 12.32 -5.93
CA GLY A 143 13.57 11.09 -6.33
C GLY A 143 13.61 10.82 -7.85
N PHE A 144 12.95 11.65 -8.67
CA PHE A 144 12.97 11.51 -10.14
C PHE A 144 13.47 12.74 -10.89
N TYR A 145 13.26 13.94 -10.35
CA TYR A 145 13.56 15.20 -11.02
C TYR A 145 14.77 15.90 -10.41
N VAL A 146 15.51 16.60 -11.26
CA VAL A 146 16.51 17.57 -10.83
C VAL A 146 15.80 18.92 -10.80
N ASP A 147 15.77 19.53 -9.63
CA ASP A 147 15.10 20.81 -9.40
C ASP A 147 16.09 21.87 -8.94
N ARG A 148 15.72 23.13 -9.11
CA ARG A 148 16.47 24.29 -8.62
C ARG A 148 15.53 25.19 -7.83
N ASP A 149 15.88 25.49 -6.60
CA ASP A 149 15.06 26.36 -5.74
C ASP A 149 15.26 27.86 -6.07
N ALA A 150 14.63 28.72 -5.27
CA ALA A 150 14.66 30.16 -5.47
C ALA A 150 16.03 30.80 -5.17
N ASP A 151 16.85 30.19 -4.31
CA ASP A 151 18.20 30.68 -4.00
C ASP A 151 19.25 30.16 -5.00
N GLY A 152 18.86 29.16 -5.80
CA GLY A 152 19.62 28.61 -6.88
C GLY A 152 20.29 27.28 -6.55
N THR A 153 20.04 26.71 -5.37
CA THR A 153 20.47 25.38 -4.96
C THR A 153 19.87 24.31 -5.87
N ILE A 154 20.70 23.37 -6.31
CA ILE A 154 20.30 22.26 -7.18
C ILE A 154 20.03 21.03 -6.30
N HIS A 155 18.83 20.48 -6.42
CA HIS A 155 18.45 19.21 -5.83
C HIS A 155 18.47 18.13 -6.91
N SER A 156 19.00 16.95 -6.58
CA SER A 156 18.99 15.80 -7.48
C SER A 156 18.66 14.52 -6.73
N PRO A 157 18.12 13.50 -7.41
CA PRO A 157 17.82 12.22 -6.78
C PRO A 157 19.04 11.54 -6.13
N ALA A 158 20.24 11.83 -6.64
CA ALA A 158 21.51 11.29 -6.13
C ALA A 158 21.97 11.96 -4.83
N GLY A 159 21.44 13.14 -4.49
CA GLY A 159 21.74 13.85 -3.25
C GLY A 159 20.82 13.48 -2.09
N ILE A 160 19.91 12.52 -2.27
CA ILE A 160 19.01 12.05 -1.21
C ILE A 160 19.74 10.99 -0.39
N GLU A 161 19.81 11.21 0.91
CA GLU A 161 20.36 10.24 1.87
C GLU A 161 19.32 9.18 2.26
N ALA A 162 19.79 8.05 2.79
CA ALA A 162 18.95 6.91 3.18
C ALA A 162 17.85 7.29 4.19
N GLY A 163 18.18 8.05 5.24
CA GLY A 163 17.22 8.46 6.27
C GLY A 163 16.33 7.31 6.76
N THR A 164 15.01 7.52 6.71
CA THR A 164 13.97 6.54 7.10
C THR A 164 13.50 5.64 5.95
N ILE A 165 14.12 5.73 4.77
CA ILE A 165 13.63 5.03 3.56
C ILE A 165 13.51 3.51 3.74
N PRO A 166 14.46 2.80 4.40
CA PRO A 166 14.29 1.39 4.68
C PRO A 166 13.03 1.07 5.49
N GLN A 167 12.75 1.86 6.54
CA GLN A 167 11.59 1.69 7.41
C GLN A 167 10.29 2.05 6.67
N ASP A 168 10.29 3.15 5.92
CA ASP A 168 9.15 3.58 5.11
C ASP A 168 8.78 2.50 4.08
N LEU A 169 9.78 1.88 3.44
CA LEU A 169 9.59 0.78 2.49
C LEU A 169 9.03 -0.48 3.15
N GLN A 170 9.58 -0.88 4.30
CA GLN A 170 9.08 -2.03 5.04
C GLN A 170 7.63 -1.82 5.51
N THR A 171 7.30 -0.64 6.02
CA THR A 171 5.94 -0.28 6.40
C THR A 171 5.01 -0.35 5.19
N ALA A 172 5.37 0.23 4.05
CA ALA A 172 4.56 0.15 2.83
C ALA A 172 4.33 -1.32 2.39
N ALA A 173 5.34 -2.19 2.50
CA ALA A 173 5.20 -3.62 2.20
C ALA A 173 4.17 -4.29 3.11
N ARG A 174 4.24 -4.03 4.41
CA ARG A 174 3.30 -4.58 5.41
C ARG A 174 1.87 -4.08 5.20
N VAL A 175 1.67 -2.81 4.81
CA VAL A 175 0.33 -2.27 4.56
C VAL A 175 -0.28 -2.88 3.28
N VAL A 176 0.50 -3.10 2.22
CA VAL A 176 0.00 -3.83 1.03
C VAL A 176 -0.34 -5.28 1.42
N GLU A 177 0.51 -5.94 2.19
CA GLU A 177 0.26 -7.28 2.70
C GLU A 177 -1.01 -7.37 3.55
N MET A 178 -1.28 -6.37 4.40
CA MET A 178 -2.51 -6.29 5.19
C MET A 178 -3.77 -6.35 4.31
N LEU A 179 -3.79 -5.63 3.17
CA LEU A 179 -4.92 -5.72 2.23
C LEU A 179 -5.01 -7.10 1.56
N LEU A 180 -3.87 -7.73 1.23
CA LEU A 180 -3.84 -9.08 0.66
C LEU A 180 -4.36 -10.13 1.65
N ILE A 181 -3.99 -10.03 2.93
CA ILE A 181 -4.49 -10.90 3.99
C ILE A 181 -5.99 -10.66 4.22
N LYS A 182 -6.44 -9.41 4.18
CA LYS A 182 -7.87 -9.06 4.25
C LYS A 182 -8.66 -9.73 3.12
N ASP A 183 -8.16 -9.70 1.89
CA ASP A 183 -8.80 -10.38 0.75
C ASP A 183 -8.74 -11.91 0.88
N HIS A 184 -7.62 -12.47 1.32
CA HIS A 184 -7.50 -13.90 1.61
C HIS A 184 -8.54 -14.36 2.63
N SER A 185 -8.69 -13.60 3.71
CA SER A 185 -9.65 -13.89 4.79
C SER A 185 -11.08 -13.83 4.27
N ARG A 186 -11.43 -12.80 3.49
CA ARG A 186 -12.72 -12.71 2.78
C ARG A 186 -12.98 -13.95 1.92
N MET A 187 -12.02 -14.38 1.12
CA MET A 187 -12.18 -15.55 0.24
C MET A 187 -12.35 -16.86 1.00
N LYS A 188 -11.64 -17.01 2.13
CA LYS A 188 -11.64 -18.24 2.91
C LYS A 188 -12.89 -18.39 3.79
N PHE A 189 -13.40 -17.30 4.33
CA PHE A 189 -14.44 -17.33 5.35
C PHE A 189 -15.81 -16.81 4.87
N ASP A 190 -15.83 -15.87 3.93
CA ASP A 190 -17.06 -15.16 3.56
C ASP A 190 -17.53 -15.43 2.12
N ALA A 191 -16.63 -15.84 1.23
CA ALA A 191 -16.96 -16.00 -0.18
C ALA A 191 -17.68 -17.33 -0.48
N THR A 192 -18.74 -17.25 -1.27
CA THR A 192 -19.41 -18.41 -1.87
C THR A 192 -18.92 -18.67 -3.31
N THR A 193 -17.99 -17.84 -3.79
CA THR A 193 -17.36 -17.94 -5.11
C THR A 193 -16.07 -18.76 -5.06
N PRO A 194 -15.59 -19.29 -6.21
CA PRO A 194 -14.31 -20.01 -6.26
C PRO A 194 -13.14 -19.18 -5.74
N TYR A 195 -12.15 -19.87 -5.16
CA TYR A 195 -10.96 -19.23 -4.61
C TYR A 195 -10.10 -18.61 -5.72
N ASP A 196 -9.88 -17.29 -5.65
CA ASP A 196 -9.09 -16.52 -6.62
C ASP A 196 -7.84 -15.92 -5.95
N SER A 197 -6.78 -16.72 -5.93
CA SER A 197 -5.58 -16.45 -5.12
C SER A 197 -4.85 -15.15 -5.48
N THR A 198 -4.28 -14.54 -4.43
CA THR A 198 -3.31 -13.44 -4.47
C THR A 198 -1.96 -13.81 -3.84
N HIS A 199 -1.72 -15.11 -3.60
CA HIS A 199 -0.48 -15.60 -2.99
C HIS A 199 0.79 -15.12 -3.71
N PRO A 200 0.87 -15.05 -5.06
CA PRO A 200 2.08 -14.56 -5.72
C PRO A 200 2.46 -13.13 -5.31
N GLN A 201 1.46 -12.25 -5.12
CA GLN A 201 1.68 -10.87 -4.67
C GLN A 201 2.17 -10.85 -3.22
N GLN A 202 1.55 -11.64 -2.33
CA GLN A 202 1.95 -11.70 -0.93
C GLN A 202 3.37 -12.24 -0.79
N PHE A 203 3.68 -13.35 -1.49
CA PHE A 203 4.98 -13.99 -1.43
C PHE A 203 6.11 -13.09 -1.92
N ARG A 204 5.85 -12.22 -2.90
CA ARG A 204 6.80 -11.18 -3.36
C ARG A 204 7.15 -10.17 -2.27
N LEU A 205 6.24 -9.90 -1.34
CA LEU A 205 6.42 -8.90 -0.28
C LEU A 205 7.14 -9.44 0.95
N LEU A 206 6.99 -10.73 1.27
CA LEU A 206 7.57 -11.36 2.46
C LEU A 206 9.04 -11.01 2.77
N PRO A 207 9.99 -11.03 1.81
CA PRO A 207 11.38 -10.65 2.09
C PRO A 207 11.57 -9.20 2.56
N ILE A 208 10.59 -8.34 2.33
CA ILE A 208 10.62 -6.90 2.63
C ILE A 208 9.74 -6.60 3.85
N SER A 209 8.54 -7.19 3.94
CA SER A 209 7.63 -6.99 5.09
C SER A 209 8.13 -7.71 6.35
N HIS A 210 8.71 -8.91 6.19
CA HIS A 210 9.15 -9.78 7.28
C HIS A 210 10.58 -10.31 7.05
N PRO A 211 11.61 -9.42 7.03
CA PRO A 211 12.97 -9.81 6.64
C PRO A 211 13.61 -10.84 7.58
N ASP A 212 13.30 -10.78 8.88
CA ASP A 212 13.83 -11.72 9.88
C ASP A 212 13.20 -13.11 9.69
N ASP A 213 11.87 -13.19 9.65
CA ASP A 213 11.14 -14.44 9.39
C ASP A 213 11.53 -15.04 8.03
N TRP A 214 11.71 -14.19 7.02
CA TRP A 214 12.17 -14.62 5.69
C TRP A 214 13.57 -15.20 5.75
N THR A 215 14.49 -14.60 6.52
CA THR A 215 15.85 -15.13 6.68
C THR A 215 15.83 -16.53 7.28
N GLU A 216 15.01 -16.74 8.31
CA GLU A 216 14.85 -18.01 9.02
C GLU A 216 14.05 -19.06 8.23
N ALA A 217 13.25 -18.65 7.25
CA ALA A 217 12.44 -19.57 6.46
C ALA A 217 13.29 -20.59 5.68
N SER A 218 12.74 -21.80 5.50
CA SER A 218 13.41 -22.86 4.76
C SER A 218 13.57 -22.51 3.27
N GLU A 219 14.61 -23.03 2.63
CA GLU A 219 14.80 -22.87 1.18
C GLU A 219 13.69 -23.51 0.35
N ASP A 220 12.99 -24.51 0.90
CA ASP A 220 11.77 -25.07 0.30
C ASP A 220 10.63 -24.05 0.32
N PHE A 221 10.44 -23.34 1.44
CA PHE A 221 9.44 -22.27 1.54
C PHE A 221 9.78 -21.12 0.60
N LYS A 222 11.03 -20.65 0.61
CA LYS A 222 11.52 -19.51 -0.20
C LYS A 222 11.43 -19.73 -1.71
N ARG A 223 11.51 -20.98 -2.18
CA ARG A 223 11.26 -21.34 -3.58
C ARG A 223 9.81 -21.07 -4.02
N GLY A 224 8.92 -20.86 -3.06
CA GLY A 224 7.51 -20.60 -3.30
C GLY A 224 6.75 -21.88 -3.70
N PRO A 225 5.42 -21.82 -3.79
CA PRO A 225 4.67 -22.92 -4.35
C PRO A 225 5.05 -23.10 -5.82
N ASP A 226 5.62 -24.25 -6.18
CA ASP A 226 5.48 -24.79 -7.53
C ASP A 226 3.97 -24.86 -7.80
N LEU A 227 3.43 -23.88 -8.55
CA LEU A 227 2.02 -23.84 -8.89
C LEU A 227 1.65 -25.16 -9.58
N PRO A 228 0.72 -25.97 -9.04
CA PRO A 228 0.17 -27.06 -9.84
C PRO A 228 -0.53 -26.47 -11.07
N PRO A 229 -0.47 -27.14 -12.23
CA PRO A 229 -1.17 -26.67 -13.43
C PRO A 229 -2.68 -26.64 -13.20
N ALA A 230 -3.32 -25.68 -13.87
CA ALA A 230 -4.76 -25.37 -13.84
C ALA A 230 -5.70 -26.58 -13.93
#